data_AF-A0A0Q5FB98-F1
#
_entry.id   AF-A0A0Q5FB98-F1
#
_cell.length_a   1.000
_cell.length_b   1.000
_cell.length_c   1.000
_cell.angle_alpha   90.00
_cell.angle_beta   90.00
_cell.angle_gamma   90.00
#
_symmetry.space_group_name_H-M   'P 1'
#
loop_
_entity.id
_entity.type
_entity.pdbx_description
1 polymer ?
#
loop_
_entity_poly.entity_id
_entity_poly.type
_entity_poly.pdbx_seq_one_letter_code
_entity_poly.pdbx_strand_id
1 'polypeptide(L)'
;MSLTSRRSDGRRGVAASALVVASALLLTGCVGGQRPEPTEVVSEYLTAIAEGDATTATALDGAAVEAEHADSTTAEEGDFDTLRTDAALLGAESRIEDVEVQPGAAKVGGDEDLRRVTFSYVLDGEPHESSLQVRWDDEASEWTLEQSLTLALSIAAVQSKVVLEPAPFRIAGIDEIVAPDAADAPLLYLVYPGEYTIEAAFPSELLRPGTEGTQTIVADIPGDALVQFDVSELPSR
;
A
#
# COMPACT_ATOMS: atom_id res chain seq x y z
N MET A 1 -51.96 -59.09 11.43
CA MET A 1 -51.14 -60.30 11.61
C MET A 1 -49.85 -59.89 12.30
N SER A 2 -49.79 -60.16 13.60
CA SER A 2 -48.59 -60.30 14.44
C SER A 2 -47.59 -61.30 13.80
N LEU A 3 -46.30 -61.46 14.09
CA LEU A 3 -45.27 -61.08 15.09
C LEU A 3 -43.94 -61.58 14.41
N THR A 4 -42.77 -60.94 14.49
CA THR A 4 -41.70 -61.12 15.51
C THR A 4 -40.52 -60.22 15.09
N SER A 5 -40.04 -59.26 15.87
CA SER A 5 -39.16 -59.40 17.05
C SER A 5 -37.85 -60.16 16.79
N ARG A 6 -36.73 -59.44 16.73
CA ARG A 6 -35.65 -59.63 17.72
C ARG A 6 -34.64 -58.48 17.73
N ARG A 7 -34.45 -58.00 18.95
CA ARG A 7 -33.50 -57.02 19.49
C ARG A 7 -32.16 -57.72 19.74
N SER A 8 -31.03 -57.07 19.49
CA SER A 8 -29.82 -57.29 20.29
C SER A 8 -28.99 -56.01 20.38
N ASP A 9 -29.00 -55.45 21.59
CA ASP A 9 -28.03 -54.50 22.13
C ASP A 9 -26.59 -55.02 21.99
N GLY A 10 -25.64 -54.11 21.81
CA GLY A 10 -24.21 -54.46 21.69
C GLY A 10 -23.27 -53.30 22.01
N ARG A 11 -23.32 -52.87 23.27
CA ARG A 11 -22.29 -52.15 24.06
C ARG A 11 -21.01 -51.63 23.36
N ARG A 12 -20.82 -50.31 23.57
CA ARG A 12 -19.57 -49.58 23.82
C ARG A 12 -18.35 -50.47 24.13
N GLY A 13 -17.32 -50.37 23.30
CA GLY A 13 -15.95 -50.73 23.61
C GLY A 13 -15.05 -49.51 23.45
N VAL A 14 -14.60 -48.95 24.57
CA VAL A 14 -13.47 -48.03 24.64
C VAL A 14 -12.21 -48.87 24.45
N ALA A 15 -11.38 -48.53 23.46
CA ALA A 15 -10.03 -49.05 23.35
C ALA A 15 -9.09 -47.87 23.11
N ALA A 16 -8.52 -47.37 24.20
CA ALA A 16 -7.30 -46.58 24.16
C ALA A 16 -6.17 -47.50 23.65
N SER A 17 -5.55 -47.12 22.53
CA SER A 17 -4.30 -47.72 22.09
C SER A 17 -3.30 -46.60 21.93
N ALA A 18 -2.50 -46.43 22.97
CA ALA A 18 -1.27 -45.65 22.95
C ALA A 18 -0.29 -46.38 22.02
N LEU A 19 -0.07 -45.82 20.83
CA LEU A 19 1.07 -46.19 20.00
C LEU A 19 2.14 -45.12 20.21
N VAL A 20 3.09 -45.45 21.09
CA VAL A 20 4.38 -44.77 21.20
C VAL A 20 5.15 -45.08 19.92
N VAL A 21 5.15 -44.15 18.96
CA VAL A 21 6.09 -44.19 17.84
C VAL A 21 7.29 -43.35 18.24
N ALA A 22 8.39 -44.08 18.39
CA ALA A 22 9.70 -43.61 18.78
C ALA A 22 10.10 -42.34 18.03
N SER A 23 10.55 -41.37 18.82
CA SER A 23 11.35 -40.22 18.42
C SER A 23 12.52 -40.69 17.55
N ALA A 24 12.37 -40.58 16.23
CA ALA A 24 13.49 -40.56 15.33
C ALA A 24 14.13 -39.18 15.44
N LEU A 25 15.19 -39.13 16.25
CA LEU A 25 16.20 -38.09 16.27
C LEU A 25 16.72 -37.86 14.84
N LEU A 26 16.11 -36.92 14.12
CA LEU A 26 16.70 -36.37 12.91
C LEU A 26 17.73 -35.33 13.35
N LEU A 27 18.96 -35.83 13.44
CA LEU A 27 20.19 -35.17 12.99
C LEU A 27 20.28 -33.67 13.29
N THR A 28 20.97 -33.36 14.39
CA THR A 28 21.70 -32.12 14.62
C THR A 28 22.68 -31.85 13.48
N GLY A 29 22.17 -31.31 12.36
CA GLY A 29 22.96 -30.53 11.43
C GLY A 29 23.01 -29.11 11.94
N CYS A 30 24.19 -28.50 11.96
CA CYS A 30 24.33 -27.06 12.14
C CYS A 30 23.65 -26.35 10.96
N VAL A 31 22.33 -26.19 11.01
CA VAL A 31 21.63 -25.21 10.19
C VAL A 31 21.96 -23.88 10.85
N GLY A 32 23.03 -23.23 10.40
CA GLY A 32 23.13 -21.79 10.60
C GLY A 32 21.83 -21.21 10.06
N GLY A 33 21.01 -20.60 10.91
CA GLY A 33 19.67 -20.14 10.55
C GLY A 33 19.76 -19.24 9.33
N GLN A 34 19.44 -19.79 8.16
CA GLN A 34 19.48 -19.03 6.92
C GLN A 34 18.23 -18.16 6.93
N ARG A 35 18.42 -16.84 6.95
CA ARG A 35 17.34 -15.87 6.86
C ARG A 35 16.50 -16.17 5.60
N PRO A 36 15.16 -15.97 5.63
CA PRO A 36 14.33 -16.05 4.42
C PRO A 36 14.84 -15.07 3.37
N GLU A 37 14.46 -15.27 2.11
CA GLU A 37 14.87 -14.36 1.05
C GLU A 37 14.14 -13.01 1.21
N PRO A 38 14.85 -11.87 1.18
CA PRO A 38 14.25 -10.54 1.30
C PRO A 38 13.25 -10.20 0.16
N THR A 39 13.25 -10.96 -0.91
CA THR A 39 12.31 -10.77 -2.03
C THR A 39 10.87 -11.08 -1.66
N GLU A 40 10.63 -11.90 -0.62
CA GLU A 40 9.27 -12.30 -0.21
C GLU A 40 8.45 -11.10 0.27
N VAL A 41 8.98 -10.26 1.18
CA VAL A 41 8.27 -9.08 1.69
C VAL A 41 7.96 -8.05 0.59
N VAL A 42 8.89 -7.85 -0.34
CA VAL A 42 8.68 -6.93 -1.48
C VAL A 42 7.65 -7.49 -2.45
N SER A 43 7.67 -8.80 -2.71
CA SER A 43 6.66 -9.44 -3.55
C SER A 43 5.27 -9.34 -2.94
N GLU A 44 5.13 -9.54 -1.63
CA GLU A 44 3.86 -9.41 -0.91
C GLU A 44 3.33 -7.98 -0.99
N TYR A 45 4.19 -7.00 -0.71
CA TYR A 45 3.84 -5.58 -0.80
C TYR A 45 3.38 -5.16 -2.19
N LEU A 46 4.11 -5.53 -3.25
CA LEU A 46 3.72 -5.19 -4.62
C LEU A 46 2.46 -5.93 -5.08
N THR A 47 2.26 -7.17 -4.63
CA THR A 47 1.03 -7.93 -4.92
C THR A 47 -0.17 -7.25 -4.26
N ALA A 48 -0.04 -6.82 -3.01
CA ALA A 48 -1.10 -6.09 -2.31
C ALA A 48 -1.50 -4.82 -3.06
N ILE A 49 -0.52 -4.05 -3.57
CA ILE A 49 -0.80 -2.87 -4.40
C ILE A 49 -1.52 -3.27 -5.70
N ALA A 50 -1.03 -4.26 -6.44
CA ALA A 50 -1.64 -4.71 -7.69
C ALA A 50 -3.11 -5.16 -7.52
N GLU A 51 -3.39 -5.87 -6.42
CA GLU A 51 -4.72 -6.40 -6.09
C GLU A 51 -5.65 -5.35 -5.47
N GLY A 52 -5.15 -4.16 -5.14
CA GLY A 52 -5.92 -3.10 -4.50
C GLY A 52 -6.10 -3.28 -2.98
N ASP A 53 -5.30 -4.12 -2.35
CA ASP A 53 -5.25 -4.34 -0.90
C ASP A 53 -4.27 -3.34 -0.25
N ALA A 54 -4.72 -2.09 -0.15
CA ALA A 54 -3.94 -1.03 0.49
C ALA A 54 -3.78 -1.29 2.00
N THR A 55 -4.70 -2.00 2.63
CA THR A 55 -4.61 -2.38 4.06
C THR A 55 -3.37 -3.22 4.33
N THR A 56 -3.15 -4.27 3.52
CA THR A 56 -1.94 -5.09 3.61
C THR A 56 -0.70 -4.29 3.22
N ALA A 57 -0.76 -3.50 2.14
CA ALA A 57 0.36 -2.66 1.73
C ALA A 57 0.80 -1.70 2.85
N THR A 58 -0.16 -1.01 3.49
CA THR A 58 0.04 -0.05 4.58
C THR A 58 0.62 -0.72 5.83
N ALA A 59 0.24 -1.97 6.10
CA ALA A 59 0.83 -2.73 7.20
C ALA A 59 2.32 -3.07 6.97
N LEU A 60 2.73 -3.24 5.71
CA LEU A 60 4.10 -3.61 5.34
C LEU A 60 5.04 -2.41 5.27
N ASP A 61 4.56 -1.24 4.81
CA ASP A 61 5.38 -0.03 4.61
C ASP A 61 5.16 1.06 5.66
N GLY A 62 4.23 0.89 6.62
CA GLY A 62 3.88 1.92 7.59
C GLY A 62 5.08 2.45 8.38
N ALA A 63 5.98 1.57 8.82
CA ALA A 63 7.22 1.95 9.49
C ALA A 63 8.19 2.72 8.56
N ALA A 64 8.24 2.36 7.28
CA ALA A 64 9.05 3.06 6.29
C ALA A 64 8.53 4.49 6.05
N VAL A 65 7.21 4.64 5.89
CA VAL A 65 6.55 5.94 5.73
C VAL A 65 6.75 6.83 6.95
N GLU A 66 6.57 6.29 8.16
CA GLU A 66 6.82 7.04 9.40
C GLU A 66 8.27 7.51 9.48
N ALA A 67 9.23 6.62 9.19
CA ALA A 67 10.66 6.95 9.22
C ALA A 67 11.06 7.97 8.15
N GLU A 68 10.49 7.90 6.94
CA GLU A 68 10.76 8.82 5.84
C GLU A 68 10.32 10.25 6.17
N HIS A 69 9.22 10.39 6.91
CA HIS A 69 8.62 11.69 7.19
C HIS A 69 8.89 12.25 8.59
N ALA A 70 9.41 11.46 9.54
CA ALA A 70 9.58 11.82 10.95
C ALA A 70 10.22 13.19 11.23
N ASP A 71 11.18 13.62 10.40
CA ASP A 71 11.90 14.90 10.56
C ASP A 71 11.58 15.94 9.47
N SER A 72 10.52 15.73 8.69
CA SER A 72 10.15 16.60 7.57
C SER A 72 9.03 17.58 7.93
N THR A 73 9.06 18.77 7.34
CA THR A 73 7.90 19.70 7.41
C THR A 73 6.65 19.06 6.79
N THR A 74 6.84 18.12 5.87
CA THR A 74 5.79 17.32 5.25
C THR A 74 5.00 16.50 6.28
N ALA A 75 5.62 16.03 7.38
CA ALA A 75 4.89 15.33 8.44
C ALA A 75 3.92 16.22 9.23
N GLU A 76 4.16 17.52 9.28
CA GLU A 76 3.26 18.46 9.94
C GLU A 76 2.13 18.94 9.03
N GLU A 77 2.33 18.91 7.70
CA GLU A 77 1.42 19.50 6.70
C GLU A 77 0.76 18.47 5.77
N GLY A 78 1.10 17.18 5.91
CA GLY A 78 0.64 16.09 5.06
C GLY A 78 -0.34 15.14 5.76
N ASP A 79 -1.15 14.46 4.96
CA ASP A 79 -2.02 13.37 5.39
C ASP A 79 -1.60 12.08 4.69
N PHE A 80 -1.04 11.17 5.48
CA PHE A 80 -0.40 9.96 4.99
C PHE A 80 -1.32 8.74 5.01
N ASP A 81 -2.59 8.92 5.37
CA ASP A 81 -3.50 7.80 5.62
C ASP A 81 -4.75 7.86 4.72
N THR A 82 -5.33 9.04 4.51
CA THR A 82 -6.64 9.17 3.86
C THR A 82 -6.71 8.53 2.48
N LEU A 83 -5.63 8.62 1.70
CA LEU A 83 -5.58 8.03 0.35
C LEU A 83 -4.85 6.68 0.28
N ARG A 84 -4.30 6.16 1.40
CA ARG A 84 -3.69 4.83 1.50
C ARG A 84 -4.69 3.79 1.99
N THR A 85 -5.85 3.77 1.34
CA THR A 85 -6.98 2.90 1.65
C THR A 85 -7.40 2.02 0.47
N ASP A 86 -8.01 0.87 0.74
CA ASP A 86 -8.45 -0.06 -0.31
C ASP A 86 -9.42 0.64 -1.27
N ALA A 87 -10.26 1.51 -0.72
CA ALA A 87 -11.23 2.30 -1.47
C ALA A 87 -10.54 3.19 -2.52
N ALA A 88 -9.54 3.96 -2.12
CA ALA A 88 -8.79 4.82 -3.04
C ALA A 88 -8.07 4.01 -4.12
N LEU A 89 -7.38 2.93 -3.72
CA LEU A 89 -6.57 2.13 -4.63
C LEU A 89 -7.43 1.31 -5.61
N LEU A 90 -8.54 0.72 -5.16
CA LEU A 90 -9.52 0.05 -6.04
C LEU A 90 -10.27 1.02 -6.94
N GLY A 91 -10.37 2.29 -6.53
CA GLY A 91 -10.96 3.37 -7.32
C GLY A 91 -10.06 3.89 -8.44
N ALA A 92 -8.76 3.59 -8.44
CA ALA A 92 -7.84 3.93 -9.51
C ALA A 92 -8.30 3.35 -10.86
N GLU A 93 -8.17 4.12 -11.94
CA GLU A 93 -8.46 3.69 -13.31
C GLU A 93 -7.55 2.53 -13.75
N SER A 94 -6.28 2.59 -13.32
CA SER A 94 -5.29 1.52 -13.45
C SER A 94 -4.40 1.44 -12.21
N ARG A 95 -3.85 0.26 -11.94
CA ARG A 95 -2.87 -0.02 -10.87
C ARG A 95 -1.63 -0.65 -11.50
N ILE A 96 -0.62 -0.92 -10.68
CA ILE A 96 0.52 -1.70 -11.16
C ILE A 96 0.07 -3.12 -11.56
N GLU A 97 0.58 -3.60 -12.68
CA GLU A 97 0.33 -4.91 -13.27
C GLU A 97 1.66 -5.58 -13.61
N ASP A 98 1.62 -6.86 -14.02
CA ASP A 98 2.79 -7.62 -14.48
C ASP A 98 4.03 -7.49 -13.56
N VAL A 99 3.81 -7.53 -12.25
CA VAL A 99 4.86 -7.41 -11.23
C VAL A 99 5.85 -8.56 -11.34
N GLU A 100 7.14 -8.23 -11.49
CA GLU A 100 8.25 -9.19 -11.46
C GLU A 100 9.32 -8.73 -10.46
N VAL A 101 9.54 -9.53 -9.42
CA VAL A 101 10.62 -9.30 -8.44
C VAL A 101 11.86 -10.07 -8.88
N GLN A 102 12.98 -9.37 -9.09
CA GLN A 102 14.21 -10.01 -9.53
C GLN A 102 14.79 -10.89 -8.41
N PRO A 103 15.24 -12.12 -8.73
CA PRO A 103 15.84 -13.00 -7.74
C PRO A 103 17.19 -12.46 -7.28
N GLY A 104 17.43 -12.55 -5.97
CA GLY A 104 18.69 -12.16 -5.35
C GLY A 104 18.75 -10.67 -5.03
N ALA A 105 18.66 -10.34 -3.74
CA ALA A 105 18.80 -8.98 -3.28
C ALA A 105 20.27 -8.59 -3.11
N ALA A 106 20.63 -7.39 -3.59
CA ALA A 106 21.98 -6.87 -3.45
C ALA A 106 22.23 -6.38 -2.02
N LYS A 107 23.43 -6.65 -1.47
CA LYS A 107 23.86 -6.00 -0.22
C LYS A 107 23.98 -4.49 -0.45
N VAL A 108 23.52 -3.70 0.52
CA VAL A 108 23.67 -2.24 0.48
C VAL A 108 24.87 -1.82 1.33
N GLY A 109 25.95 -1.41 0.66
CA GLY A 109 27.18 -1.04 1.35
C GLY A 109 27.81 -2.21 2.12
N GLY A 110 28.25 -1.95 3.35
CA GLY A 110 28.84 -2.95 4.24
C GLY A 110 27.87 -3.53 5.28
N ASP A 111 26.58 -3.16 5.20
CA ASP A 111 25.57 -3.57 6.16
C ASP A 111 25.02 -4.96 5.79
N GLU A 112 25.18 -5.92 6.70
CA GLU A 112 24.71 -7.29 6.48
C GLU A 112 23.20 -7.44 6.68
N ASP A 113 22.55 -6.46 7.29
CA ASP A 113 21.12 -6.45 7.57
C ASP A 113 20.35 -5.60 6.56
N LEU A 114 21.03 -4.87 5.67
CA LEU A 114 20.38 -4.07 4.62
C LEU A 114 20.51 -4.73 3.24
N ARG A 115 19.39 -4.83 2.53
CA ARG A 115 19.30 -5.41 1.18
C ARG A 115 18.52 -4.50 0.25
N ARG A 116 18.87 -4.53 -1.04
CA ARG A 116 18.14 -3.87 -2.13
C ARG A 116 17.52 -4.92 -3.02
N VAL A 117 16.21 -4.86 -3.17
CA VAL A 117 15.42 -5.76 -4.03
C VAL A 117 14.99 -4.96 -5.25
N THR A 118 15.34 -5.42 -6.45
CA THR A 118 14.92 -4.82 -7.72
C THR A 118 13.67 -5.52 -8.23
N PHE A 119 12.76 -4.76 -8.83
CA PHE A 119 11.53 -5.26 -9.42
C PHE A 119 11.11 -4.42 -10.61
N SER A 120 10.19 -4.96 -11.41
CA SER A 120 9.52 -4.26 -12.51
C SER A 120 8.01 -4.45 -12.42
N TYR A 121 7.27 -3.55 -13.05
CA TYR A 121 5.81 -3.60 -13.19
C TYR A 121 5.38 -2.80 -14.43
N VAL A 122 4.11 -2.91 -14.79
CA VAL A 122 3.45 -2.09 -15.82
C VAL A 122 2.44 -1.17 -15.15
N LEU A 123 2.38 0.11 -15.54
CA LEU A 123 1.38 1.06 -15.10
C LEU A 123 0.94 1.93 -16.29
N ASP A 124 -0.36 2.10 -16.50
CA ASP A 124 -0.92 2.75 -17.70
C ASP A 124 -0.31 2.21 -19.02
N GLY A 125 -0.05 0.90 -19.07
CA GLY A 125 0.55 0.22 -20.23
C GLY A 125 2.04 0.49 -20.45
N GLU A 126 2.69 1.31 -19.63
CA GLU A 126 4.12 1.59 -19.70
C GLU A 126 4.90 0.70 -18.72
N PRO A 127 6.08 0.17 -19.10
CA PRO A 127 6.91 -0.65 -18.21
C PRO A 127 7.82 0.21 -17.34
N HIS A 128 7.95 -0.18 -16.07
CA HIS A 128 8.75 0.49 -15.05
C HIS A 128 9.71 -0.49 -14.37
N GLU A 129 10.88 0.01 -13.94
CA GLU A 129 11.84 -0.73 -13.13
C GLU A 129 12.25 0.11 -11.92
N SER A 130 12.29 -0.51 -10.75
CA SER A 130 12.62 0.16 -9.50
C SER A 130 13.26 -0.79 -8.49
N SER A 131 13.57 -0.26 -7.30
CA SER A 131 14.08 -1.06 -6.20
C SER A 131 13.64 -0.49 -4.86
N LEU A 132 13.37 -1.37 -3.89
CA LEU A 132 13.15 -1.01 -2.50
C LEU A 132 14.31 -1.54 -1.65
N GLN A 133 14.62 -0.82 -0.58
CA GLN A 133 15.50 -1.30 0.47
C GLN A 133 14.69 -1.98 1.56
N VAL A 134 15.24 -3.07 2.09
CA VAL A 134 14.66 -3.83 3.20
C VAL A 134 15.72 -4.08 4.25
N ARG A 135 15.33 -4.05 5.52
CA ARG A 135 16.19 -4.31 6.67
C ARG A 135 15.75 -5.59 7.37
N TRP A 136 16.72 -6.35 7.85
CA TRP A 136 16.46 -7.48 8.73
C TRP A 136 16.21 -6.99 10.15
N ASP A 137 15.06 -7.36 10.72
CA ASP A 137 14.75 -7.19 12.13
C ASP A 137 15.12 -8.48 12.89
N ASP A 138 16.15 -8.42 13.74
CA ASP A 138 16.59 -9.56 14.54
C ASP A 138 15.59 -9.96 15.64
N GLU A 139 14.80 -9.02 16.17
CA GLU A 139 13.81 -9.29 17.22
C GLU A 139 12.60 -10.02 16.65
N ALA A 140 12.06 -9.53 15.54
CA ALA A 140 10.94 -10.16 14.84
C ALA A 140 11.38 -11.35 13.96
N SER A 141 12.68 -11.45 13.65
CA SER A 141 13.23 -12.45 12.72
C SER A 141 12.57 -12.39 11.33
N GLU A 142 12.39 -11.16 10.82
CA GLU A 142 11.75 -10.90 9.54
C GLU A 142 12.44 -9.76 8.76
N TRP A 143 12.16 -9.69 7.46
CA TRP A 143 12.55 -8.55 6.64
C TRP A 143 11.45 -7.50 6.67
N THR A 144 11.82 -6.24 6.91
CA THR A 144 10.91 -5.09 6.93
C THR A 144 11.30 -4.10 5.83
N LEU A 145 10.31 -3.37 5.30
CA LEU A 145 10.57 -2.31 4.31
C LEU A 145 11.28 -1.12 4.99
N GLU A 146 12.35 -0.63 4.38
CA GLU A 146 13.01 0.65 4.76
C GLU A 146 12.55 1.81 3.86
N GLN A 147 11.89 1.48 2.76
CA GLN A 147 11.38 2.43 1.78
C GLN A 147 9.96 2.01 1.41
N SER A 148 9.12 3.00 1.15
CA SER A 148 7.80 2.78 0.56
C SER A 148 7.83 3.05 -0.95
N LEU A 149 6.84 2.52 -1.66
CA LEU A 149 6.52 2.88 -3.04
C LEU A 149 5.42 3.94 -3.11
N THR A 150 4.98 4.48 -1.97
CA THR A 150 4.04 5.59 -1.92
C THR A 150 4.62 6.84 -2.55
N LEU A 151 3.76 7.65 -3.16
CA LEU A 151 4.13 8.90 -3.81
C LEU A 151 3.37 10.06 -3.17
N ALA A 152 4.02 11.22 -3.10
CA ALA A 152 3.35 12.44 -2.70
C ALA A 152 2.39 12.90 -3.80
N LEU A 153 1.12 13.09 -3.44
CA LEU A 153 0.10 13.69 -4.28
C LEU A 153 -0.32 15.04 -3.68
N SER A 154 -0.02 16.12 -4.40
CA SER A 154 -0.48 17.47 -4.03
C SER A 154 -1.71 17.85 -4.82
N ILE A 155 -2.72 18.42 -4.15
CA ILE A 155 -3.98 18.83 -4.79
C ILE A 155 -4.31 20.26 -4.37
N ALA A 156 -4.21 21.20 -5.30
CA ALA A 156 -4.27 22.63 -4.98
C ALA A 156 -5.25 23.40 -5.87
N ALA A 157 -5.93 24.39 -5.26
CA ALA A 157 -6.64 25.45 -5.96
C ALA A 157 -5.71 26.66 -6.10
N VAL A 158 -5.42 27.07 -7.33
CA VAL A 158 -4.42 28.10 -7.64
C VAL A 158 -5.09 29.35 -8.22
N GLN A 159 -5.16 30.41 -7.42
CA GLN A 159 -5.64 31.72 -7.88
C GLN A 159 -4.53 32.51 -8.58
N SER A 160 -3.27 32.35 -8.17
CA SER A 160 -2.11 32.95 -8.83
C SER A 160 -0.82 32.24 -8.42
N LYS A 161 0.32 32.62 -9.03
CA LYS A 161 1.64 32.05 -8.70
C LYS A 161 2.04 32.16 -7.21
N VAL A 162 1.40 33.04 -6.45
CA VAL A 162 1.71 33.27 -5.03
C VAL A 162 0.48 33.12 -4.13
N VAL A 163 -0.65 32.71 -4.69
CA VAL A 163 -1.92 32.55 -3.97
C VAL A 163 -2.53 31.23 -4.37
N LEU A 164 -2.37 30.24 -3.49
CA LEU A 164 -2.92 28.90 -3.60
C LEU A 164 -3.35 28.41 -2.23
N GLU A 165 -4.21 27.41 -2.20
CA GLU A 165 -4.58 26.67 -1.01
C GLU A 165 -4.90 25.21 -1.39
N PRO A 166 -5.03 24.29 -0.43
CA PRO A 166 -5.54 22.94 -0.68
C PRO A 166 -6.91 23.00 -1.37
N ALA A 167 -7.14 22.15 -2.37
CA ALA A 167 -8.45 22.04 -2.99
C ALA A 167 -9.26 20.93 -2.33
N PRO A 168 -10.53 21.17 -1.95
CA PRO A 168 -11.48 20.10 -1.70
C PRO A 168 -11.65 19.26 -2.97
N PHE A 169 -11.64 17.93 -2.84
CA PHE A 169 -11.70 17.04 -4.01
C PHE A 169 -12.47 15.75 -3.73
N ARG A 170 -12.83 15.07 -4.82
CA ARG A 170 -13.25 13.68 -4.84
C ARG A 170 -12.23 12.87 -5.62
N ILE A 171 -12.03 11.65 -5.18
CA ILE A 171 -11.23 10.63 -5.86
C ILE A 171 -12.11 9.40 -5.98
N ALA A 172 -12.03 8.71 -7.11
CA ALA A 172 -12.81 7.50 -7.32
C ALA A 172 -12.56 6.49 -6.18
N GLY A 173 -13.63 5.81 -5.76
CA GLY A 173 -13.61 4.85 -4.65
C GLY A 173 -13.85 5.45 -3.26
N ILE A 174 -13.58 6.75 -3.05
CA ILE A 174 -13.96 7.46 -1.82
C ILE A 174 -15.24 8.28 -2.08
N ASP A 175 -16.34 7.88 -1.43
CA ASP A 175 -17.66 8.54 -1.61
C ASP A 175 -17.73 9.94 -0.98
N GLU A 176 -16.88 10.22 0.01
CA GLU A 176 -16.86 11.48 0.73
C GLU A 176 -15.94 12.51 0.05
N ILE A 177 -16.22 13.80 0.26
CA ILE A 177 -15.29 14.87 -0.14
C ILE A 177 -14.07 14.77 0.76
N VAL A 178 -12.90 14.62 0.15
CA VAL A 178 -11.63 14.73 0.86
C VAL A 178 -11.30 16.21 1.01
N ALA A 179 -10.82 16.60 2.18
CA ALA A 179 -10.53 18.00 2.53
C ALA A 179 -11.72 18.95 2.29
N PRO A 180 -12.91 18.70 2.89
CA PRO A 180 -14.10 19.52 2.64
C PRO A 180 -13.94 20.98 3.11
N ASP A 181 -13.02 21.24 4.03
CA ASP A 181 -12.61 22.58 4.44
C ASP A 181 -11.19 22.88 3.94
N ALA A 182 -11.10 23.72 2.91
CA ALA A 182 -9.83 24.09 2.28
C ALA A 182 -8.85 24.80 3.24
N ALA A 183 -9.35 25.47 4.28
CA ALA A 183 -8.53 26.26 5.18
C ALA A 183 -7.68 25.39 6.14
N ASP A 184 -8.19 24.21 6.49
CA ASP A 184 -7.58 23.28 7.45
C ASP A 184 -7.05 22.00 6.76
N ALA A 185 -7.19 21.91 5.44
CA ALA A 185 -6.82 20.74 4.67
C ALA A 185 -5.29 20.60 4.50
N PRO A 186 -4.78 19.36 4.43
CA PRO A 186 -3.39 19.11 4.07
C PRO A 186 -3.18 19.38 2.58
N LEU A 187 -2.00 19.89 2.23
CA LEU A 187 -1.61 20.12 0.83
C LEU A 187 -1.13 18.84 0.15
N LEU A 188 -0.64 17.89 0.93
CA LEU A 188 0.05 16.70 0.47
C LEU A 188 -0.60 15.45 1.05
N TYR A 189 -0.82 14.47 0.18
CA TYR A 189 -1.30 13.13 0.52
C TYR A 189 -0.28 12.09 0.06
N LEU A 190 -0.33 10.89 0.63
CA LEU A 190 0.36 9.74 0.05
C LEU A 190 -0.60 8.83 -0.69
N VAL A 191 -0.20 8.36 -1.87
CA VAL A 191 -0.93 7.36 -2.67
C VAL A 191 0.01 6.23 -3.08
N TYR A 192 -0.52 5.03 -3.29
CA TYR A 192 0.24 3.98 -3.99
C TYR A 192 0.28 4.28 -5.49
N PRO A 193 1.17 3.63 -6.27
CA PRO A 193 1.20 3.85 -7.70
C PRO A 193 -0.10 3.41 -8.38
N GLY A 194 -0.58 4.27 -9.27
CA GLY A 194 -1.88 4.11 -9.92
C GLY A 194 -2.25 5.31 -10.77
N GLU A 195 -3.26 5.14 -11.61
CA GLU A 195 -3.89 6.21 -12.37
C GLU A 195 -5.18 6.64 -11.68
N TYR A 196 -5.27 7.90 -11.27
CA TYR A 196 -6.36 8.40 -10.45
C TYR A 196 -7.09 9.54 -11.14
N THR A 197 -8.42 9.44 -11.18
CA THR A 197 -9.28 10.57 -11.54
C THR A 197 -9.60 11.39 -10.30
N ILE A 198 -9.22 12.67 -10.31
CA ILE A 198 -9.48 13.64 -9.26
C ILE A 198 -10.47 14.69 -9.76
N GLU A 199 -11.56 14.87 -9.02
CA GLU A 199 -12.60 15.87 -9.31
C GLU A 199 -12.59 16.97 -8.25
N ALA A 200 -12.59 18.23 -8.68
CA ALA A 200 -12.78 19.38 -7.80
C ALA A 200 -14.13 19.29 -7.07
N ALA A 201 -14.10 19.40 -5.74
CA ALA A 201 -15.29 19.35 -4.90
C ALA A 201 -15.77 20.74 -4.45
N PHE A 202 -15.58 21.75 -5.29
CA PHE A 202 -16.03 23.13 -5.07
C PHE A 202 -16.83 23.65 -6.29
N PRO A 203 -17.57 24.76 -6.16
CA PRO A 203 -18.43 25.23 -7.24
C PRO A 203 -17.66 25.54 -8.53
N SER A 204 -18.16 25.04 -9.66
CA SER A 204 -17.50 25.17 -10.97
C SER A 204 -17.30 26.61 -11.42
N GLU A 205 -18.12 27.55 -10.93
CA GLU A 205 -17.98 28.98 -11.17
C GLU A 205 -16.69 29.59 -10.60
N LEU A 206 -16.05 28.92 -9.64
CA LEU A 206 -14.74 29.34 -9.13
C LEU A 206 -13.62 29.04 -10.13
N LEU A 207 -13.77 28.03 -10.99
CA LEU A 207 -12.76 27.67 -11.99
C LEU A 207 -12.56 28.79 -13.01
N ARG A 208 -11.32 28.98 -13.46
CA ARG A 208 -11.06 29.89 -14.58
C ARG A 208 -11.68 29.33 -15.86
N PRO A 209 -12.10 30.21 -16.79
CA PRO A 209 -12.61 29.76 -18.08
C PRO A 209 -11.59 28.88 -18.82
N GLY A 210 -12.00 27.66 -19.14
CA GLY A 210 -11.16 26.67 -19.84
C GLY A 210 -10.41 25.70 -18.92
N THR A 211 -10.53 25.84 -17.59
CA THR A 211 -10.01 24.86 -16.63
C THR A 211 -11.02 23.74 -16.44
N GLU A 212 -10.57 22.49 -16.52
CA GLU A 212 -11.40 21.32 -16.26
C GLU A 212 -11.52 21.07 -14.76
N GLY A 213 -12.72 20.70 -14.31
CA GLY A 213 -12.99 20.33 -12.92
C GLY A 213 -12.60 18.89 -12.59
N THR A 214 -12.13 18.12 -13.58
CA THR A 214 -11.73 16.72 -13.44
C THR A 214 -10.39 16.55 -14.13
N GLN A 215 -9.45 15.87 -13.49
CA GLN A 215 -8.12 15.60 -14.02
C GLN A 215 -7.74 14.15 -13.71
N THR A 216 -7.19 13.45 -14.70
CA THR A 216 -6.55 12.13 -14.49
C THR A 216 -5.05 12.33 -14.31
N ILE A 217 -4.47 11.69 -13.29
CA ILE A 217 -3.03 11.71 -13.01
C ILE A 217 -2.51 10.29 -12.88
N VAL A 218 -1.29 10.06 -13.36
CA VAL A 218 -0.53 8.83 -13.10
C VAL A 218 0.44 9.14 -11.96
N ALA A 219 0.24 8.51 -10.81
CA ALA A 219 1.17 8.57 -9.69
C ALA A 219 2.20 7.45 -9.88
N ASP A 220 3.41 7.82 -10.30
CA ASP A 220 4.49 6.88 -10.55
C ASP A 220 5.89 7.46 -10.26
N ILE A 221 6.84 6.58 -9.97
CA ILE A 221 8.22 6.94 -9.65
C ILE A 221 9.07 7.20 -10.91
N PRO A 222 10.13 8.03 -10.82
CA PRO A 222 10.52 8.84 -9.68
C PRO A 222 9.82 10.21 -9.77
N GLY A 223 8.68 10.41 -9.12
CA GLY A 223 7.99 11.69 -9.18
C GLY A 223 6.89 11.85 -8.13
N ASP A 224 6.73 13.09 -7.68
CA ASP A 224 5.52 13.53 -6.99
C ASP A 224 4.43 13.81 -8.02
N ALA A 225 3.18 13.53 -7.68
CA ALA A 225 2.02 13.88 -8.49
C ALA A 225 1.43 15.22 -8.04
N LEU A 226 0.97 16.03 -9.00
CA LEU A 226 0.33 17.32 -8.74
C LEU A 226 -0.95 17.44 -9.55
N VAL A 227 -2.05 17.75 -8.86
CA VAL A 227 -3.30 18.22 -9.44
C VAL A 227 -3.48 19.69 -9.10
N GLN A 228 -3.64 20.51 -10.13
CA GLN A 228 -3.84 21.95 -9.98
C GLN A 228 -5.16 22.36 -10.63
N PHE A 229 -6.06 22.96 -9.83
CA PHE A 229 -7.25 23.61 -10.34
C PHE A 229 -7.03 25.12 -10.38
N ASP A 230 -6.92 25.68 -11.58
CA ASP A 230 -6.82 27.12 -11.77
C ASP A 230 -8.16 27.81 -11.45
N VAL A 231 -8.17 28.67 -10.43
CA VAL A 231 -9.37 29.34 -9.92
C VAL A 231 -9.32 30.87 -10.08
N SER A 232 -10.50 31.47 -10.13
CA SER A 232 -10.71 32.92 -10.10
C SER A 232 -10.80 33.44 -8.66
N GLU A 233 -11.31 32.61 -7.75
CA GLU A 233 -11.41 32.84 -6.30
C GLU A 233 -11.11 31.54 -5.55
N LEU A 234 -10.50 31.65 -4.37
CA LEU A 234 -10.11 30.50 -3.57
C LEU A 234 -11.35 29.83 -2.93
N PRO A 235 -11.42 28.49 -2.87
CA PRO A 235 -12.52 27.75 -2.24
C PRO A 235 -12.89 28.18 -0.81
N SER A 236 -11.93 28.67 -0.03
CA SER A 236 -12.12 29.12 1.36
C SER A 236 -12.80 30.48 1.51
N ARG A 237 -13.09 31.20 0.42
CA ARG A 237 -13.56 32.60 0.43
C ARG A 237 -15.03 32.79 0.13
#